data_AF-A0A067BX95-F1
#
_entry.id   AF-A0A067BX95-F1
#
_cell.length_a   1.000
_cell.length_b   1.000
_cell.length_c   1.000
_cell.angle_alpha   90.00
_cell.angle_beta   90.00
_cell.angle_gamma   90.00
#
_symmetry.space_group_name_H-M   'P 1'
#
loop_
_entity.id
_entity.type
_entity.pdbx_description
1 polymer ?
#
loop_
_entity_poly.entity_id
_entity_poly.type
_entity_poly.pdbx_seq_one_letter_code
_entity_poly.pdbx_strand_id
1 'polypeptide(L)'
;MGYATTAIQESFVSVRSRYTSLMRHRDEYCRVFALEDTRIVCVLQSPGVALGPWHKPSSALVLLRWMARKPTRTGSRARDYLVLEYMDTIVDSKGERCFARVWHSVTHAAFPPQYGYERQVLLHSGDVLRESLVGRPVVCRRLMFLDVHSIKSALPKFLFAHLVQRQVRDEYACHLDRLLWDYMSPHDADDVGDAILALGGEDDADVHMLECTTKYVATECDLCAKGFHLLRLKYSCLDCDKSVCRRCSRGFMQGTLRNRTIADMKASRVCFRCCIEKRAGDHAGASRAA
;
A
#
# COMPACT_ATOMS: atom_id res chain seq x y z
N MET A 1 -11.75 -4.62 -5.93
CA MET A 1 -10.87 -5.25 -4.93
C MET A 1 -9.41 -4.89 -5.19
N GLY A 2 -8.85 -3.86 -4.55
CA GLY A 2 -7.41 -3.57 -4.71
C GLY A 2 -6.60 -4.44 -3.75
N TYR A 3 -5.52 -5.07 -4.22
CA TYR A 3 -4.49 -5.63 -3.34
C TYR A 3 -3.16 -4.94 -3.57
N ALA A 4 -2.36 -4.77 -2.53
CA ALA A 4 -1.01 -4.26 -2.67
C ALA A 4 -0.06 -5.02 -1.74
N THR A 5 1.17 -5.24 -2.21
CA THR A 5 2.15 -6.09 -1.53
C THR A 5 3.44 -5.32 -1.31
N THR A 6 4.08 -5.50 -0.16
CA THR A 6 5.35 -4.85 0.19
C THR A 6 6.19 -5.73 1.10
N ALA A 7 7.50 -5.70 0.91
CA ALA A 7 8.47 -6.31 1.81
C ALA A 7 8.93 -5.29 2.86
N ILE A 8 8.98 -5.72 4.12
CA ILE A 8 9.39 -4.92 5.29
C ILE A 8 10.67 -5.53 5.83
N GLN A 9 11.76 -4.78 5.93
CA GLN A 9 13.01 -5.28 6.51
C GLN A 9 13.00 -5.16 8.05
N GLU A 10 12.06 -5.83 8.70
CA GLU A 10 11.96 -5.93 10.15
C GLU A 10 11.62 -7.34 10.59
N SER A 11 11.86 -7.65 11.88
CA SER A 11 11.40 -8.91 12.45
C SER A 11 9.86 -8.97 12.51
N PHE A 12 9.30 -10.16 12.32
CA PHE A 12 7.86 -10.40 12.43
C PHE A 12 7.28 -9.96 13.78
N VAL A 13 8.04 -10.15 14.86
CA VAL A 13 7.65 -9.73 16.22
C VAL A 13 7.56 -8.21 16.35
N SER A 14 8.51 -7.47 15.76
CA SER A 14 8.53 -6.00 15.78
C SER A 14 7.31 -5.42 15.07
N VAL A 15 7.02 -5.88 13.85
CA VAL A 15 5.89 -5.39 13.06
C VAL A 15 4.57 -5.71 13.79
N ARG A 16 4.41 -6.95 14.29
CA ARG A 16 3.23 -7.34 15.07
C ARG A 16 3.01 -6.47 16.31
N SER A 17 4.08 -6.19 17.06
CA SER A 17 4.03 -5.34 18.25
C SER A 17 3.56 -3.93 17.89
N ARG A 18 4.06 -3.37 16.78
CA ARG A 18 3.67 -2.05 16.27
C ARG A 18 2.18 -1.99 15.93
N TYR A 19 1.68 -2.96 15.16
CA TYR A 19 0.25 -3.05 14.86
C TYR A 19 -0.60 -3.13 16.13
N THR A 20 -0.18 -3.91 17.11
CA THR A 20 -0.88 -4.04 18.40
C THR A 20 -0.88 -2.72 19.19
N SER A 21 0.24 -1.99 19.17
CA SER A 21 0.38 -0.69 19.83
C SER A 21 -0.51 0.38 19.21
N LEU A 22 -0.57 0.43 17.87
CA LEU A 22 -1.40 1.39 17.13
C LEU A 22 -2.88 1.37 17.57
N MET A 23 -3.37 0.22 18.00
CA MET A 23 -4.76 0.06 18.45
C MET A 23 -5.13 0.99 19.60
N ARG A 24 -4.15 1.36 20.44
CA ARG A 24 -4.34 2.19 21.63
C ARG A 24 -4.20 3.68 21.33
N HIS A 25 -3.62 4.04 20.18
CA HIS A 25 -3.30 5.42 19.81
C HIS A 25 -4.14 5.86 18.63
N ARG A 26 -5.32 6.44 18.91
CA ARG A 26 -6.29 6.90 17.89
C ARG A 26 -5.64 7.72 16.78
N ASP A 27 -4.89 8.76 17.13
CA ASP A 27 -4.36 9.70 16.15
C ASP A 27 -3.27 9.05 15.29
N GLU A 28 -2.48 8.16 15.89
CA GLU A 28 -1.47 7.39 15.16
C GLU A 28 -2.13 6.36 14.22
N TYR A 29 -3.18 5.70 14.69
CA TYR A 29 -3.99 4.79 13.87
C TYR A 29 -4.58 5.54 12.67
N CYS A 30 -5.19 6.70 12.88
CA CYS A 30 -5.71 7.54 11.80
C CYS A 30 -4.62 7.95 10.82
N ARG A 31 -3.47 8.38 11.32
CA ARG A 31 -2.31 8.74 10.51
C ARG A 31 -1.85 7.56 9.65
N VAL A 32 -1.64 6.39 10.24
CA VAL A 32 -1.11 5.19 9.56
C VAL A 32 -2.10 4.63 8.55
N PHE A 33 -3.40 4.69 8.81
CA PHE A 33 -4.41 4.11 7.90
C PHE A 33 -5.15 5.15 7.06
N ALA A 34 -4.60 6.37 6.99
CA ALA A 34 -5.15 7.49 6.24
C ALA A 34 -6.64 7.75 6.54
N LEU A 35 -7.04 7.55 7.79
CA LEU A 35 -8.39 7.80 8.27
C LEU A 35 -8.53 9.25 8.73
N GLU A 36 -9.75 9.76 8.65
CA GLU A 36 -10.12 11.05 9.21
C GLU A 36 -10.36 10.94 10.72
N ASP A 37 -11.06 9.89 11.14
CA ASP A 37 -11.32 9.59 12.54
C ASP A 37 -11.47 8.06 12.73
N THR A 38 -11.27 7.58 13.95
CA THR A 38 -11.58 6.21 14.34
C THR A 38 -11.94 6.13 15.82
N ARG A 39 -12.81 5.19 16.17
CA ARG A 39 -13.19 4.89 17.55
C ARG A 39 -13.37 3.39 17.75
N ILE A 40 -12.81 2.85 18.82
CA ILE A 40 -13.16 1.51 19.29
C ILE A 40 -14.52 1.66 19.99
N VAL A 41 -15.54 1.00 19.46
CA VAL A 41 -16.91 1.02 20.00
C VAL A 41 -17.02 0.02 21.16
N CYS A 42 -16.50 -1.19 20.97
CA CYS A 42 -16.40 -2.18 22.02
C CYS A 42 -15.27 -3.18 21.74
N VAL A 43 -14.71 -3.76 22.80
CA VAL A 43 -13.79 -4.90 22.71
C VAL A 43 -14.60 -6.15 22.99
N LEU A 44 -14.68 -7.04 22.01
CA LEU A 44 -15.45 -8.29 22.12
C LEU A 44 -14.59 -9.41 22.70
N GLN A 45 -13.31 -9.44 22.34
CA GLN A 45 -12.35 -10.40 22.87
C GLN A 45 -10.97 -9.75 22.99
N SER A 46 -10.33 -9.94 24.13
CA SER A 46 -8.93 -9.56 24.34
C SER A 46 -8.04 -10.81 24.39
N PRO A 47 -6.79 -10.74 23.91
CA PRO A 47 -5.87 -11.87 23.95
C PRO A 47 -5.69 -12.40 25.37
N GLY A 48 -5.81 -13.72 25.54
CA GLY A 48 -5.62 -14.40 26.82
C GLY A 48 -6.74 -14.23 27.85
N VAL A 49 -7.81 -13.50 27.53
CA VAL A 49 -8.94 -13.31 28.44
C VAL A 49 -9.96 -14.42 28.25
N ALA A 50 -10.30 -15.12 29.33
CA ALA A 50 -11.46 -16.00 29.39
C ALA A 50 -12.71 -15.20 29.77
N LEU A 51 -13.76 -15.27 28.95
CA LEU A 51 -15.05 -14.62 29.24
C LEU A 51 -15.99 -15.50 30.07
N GLY A 52 -15.60 -16.75 30.36
CA GLY A 52 -16.34 -17.69 31.18
C GLY A 52 -15.91 -19.15 30.93
N PRO A 53 -16.57 -20.13 31.58
CA PRO A 53 -16.22 -21.56 31.45
C PRO A 53 -16.33 -22.10 30.01
N TRP A 54 -17.18 -21.47 29.20
CA TRP A 54 -17.46 -21.84 27.81
C TRP A 54 -16.47 -21.23 26.81
N HIS A 55 -15.66 -20.27 27.25
CA HIS A 55 -14.80 -19.47 26.38
C HIS A 55 -13.34 -19.83 26.63
N LYS A 56 -12.73 -20.52 25.65
CA LYS A 56 -11.30 -20.81 25.70
C LYS A 56 -10.52 -19.53 25.40
N PRO A 57 -9.53 -19.16 26.23
CA PRO A 57 -8.61 -18.08 25.91
C PRO A 57 -8.03 -18.26 24.51
N SER A 58 -8.05 -17.18 23.73
CA SER A 58 -7.48 -17.13 22.38
C SER A 58 -6.45 -16.01 22.31
N SER A 59 -5.50 -16.13 21.38
CA SER A 59 -4.53 -15.08 21.07
C SER A 59 -5.14 -13.91 20.28
N ALA A 60 -6.36 -14.07 19.78
CA ALA A 60 -7.02 -13.08 18.95
C ALA A 60 -7.55 -11.90 19.77
N LEU A 61 -7.31 -10.71 19.23
CA LEU A 61 -8.04 -9.49 19.59
C LEU A 61 -9.20 -9.32 18.60
N VAL A 62 -10.42 -9.20 19.13
CA VAL A 62 -11.62 -8.94 18.32
C VAL A 62 -12.33 -7.73 18.89
N LEU A 63 -12.57 -6.72 18.05
CA LEU A 63 -13.19 -5.48 18.48
C LEU A 63 -14.13 -4.93 17.41
N LEU A 64 -15.11 -4.16 17.86
CA LEU A 64 -15.96 -3.36 16.99
C LEU A 64 -15.35 -1.98 16.87
N ARG A 65 -15.01 -1.57 15.65
CA ARG A 65 -14.40 -0.26 15.36
C ARG A 65 -15.25 0.51 14.37
N TRP A 66 -15.40 1.80 14.66
CA TRP A 66 -15.87 2.78 13.70
C TRP A 66 -14.68 3.49 13.05
N MET A 67 -14.74 3.68 11.74
CA MET A 67 -13.70 4.36 10.95
C MET A 67 -14.33 5.35 10.00
N ALA A 68 -13.81 6.57 9.96
CA ALA A 68 -14.18 7.60 9.00
C ALA A 68 -13.05 7.83 7.99
N ARG A 69 -13.43 8.00 6.73
CA ARG A 69 -12.52 8.32 5.63
C ARG A 69 -12.94 9.59 4.92
N LYS A 70 -11.91 10.32 4.47
CA LYS A 70 -12.09 11.46 3.58
C LYS A 70 -12.83 11.03 2.31
N PRO A 71 -13.68 11.90 1.77
CA PRO A 71 -14.38 11.62 0.52
C PRO A 71 -13.37 11.43 -0.63
N THR A 72 -13.67 10.50 -1.56
CA THR A 72 -12.85 10.31 -2.78
C THR A 72 -12.83 11.54 -3.68
N ARG A 73 -13.81 12.44 -3.51
CA ARG A 73 -13.95 13.65 -4.32
C ARG A 73 -14.38 14.82 -3.46
N THR A 74 -13.81 15.99 -3.75
CA THR A 74 -14.29 17.27 -3.21
C THR A 74 -15.79 17.43 -3.47
N GLY A 75 -16.56 17.79 -2.43
CA GLY A 75 -18.02 17.97 -2.51
C GLY A 75 -18.84 16.69 -2.35
N SER A 76 -18.22 15.52 -2.15
CA SER A 76 -18.92 14.30 -1.71
C SER A 76 -18.91 14.19 -0.19
N ARG A 77 -19.89 13.47 0.39
CA ARG A 77 -19.91 13.18 1.83
C ARG A 77 -18.73 12.29 2.21
N ALA A 78 -18.21 12.50 3.42
CA ALA A 78 -17.24 11.59 4.02
C ALA A 78 -17.87 10.20 4.19
N ARG A 79 -17.04 9.17 4.28
CA ARG A 79 -17.51 7.79 4.38
C ARG A 79 -17.23 7.25 5.77
N ASP A 80 -18.15 6.45 6.29
CA ASP A 80 -17.92 5.72 7.51
C ASP A 80 -18.09 4.21 7.32
N TYR A 81 -17.42 3.48 8.20
CA TYR A 81 -17.44 2.02 8.27
C TYR A 81 -17.60 1.62 9.73
N LEU A 82 -18.46 0.65 9.97
CA LEU A 82 -18.52 -0.05 11.26
C LEU A 82 -18.04 -1.48 11.02
N VAL A 83 -16.89 -1.83 11.56
CA VAL A 83 -16.22 -3.09 11.26
C VAL A 83 -15.96 -3.90 12.51
N LEU A 84 -16.09 -5.22 12.39
CA LEU A 84 -15.33 -6.13 13.22
C LEU A 84 -13.89 -6.12 12.74
N GLU A 85 -13.00 -5.75 13.66
CA GLU A 85 -11.57 -5.85 13.48
C GLU A 85 -11.05 -7.05 14.25
N TYR A 86 -10.42 -7.95 13.53
CA TYR A 86 -9.80 -9.17 14.02
C TYR A 86 -8.29 -9.06 13.88
N MET A 87 -7.55 -9.37 14.93
CA MET A 87 -6.09 -9.42 14.90
C MET A 87 -5.60 -10.69 15.58
N ASP A 88 -4.87 -11.54 14.86
CA ASP A 88 -4.31 -12.74 15.45
C ASP A 88 -3.09 -13.26 14.67
N THR A 89 -2.33 -14.13 15.33
CA THR A 89 -1.34 -14.98 14.68
C THR A 89 -2.07 -16.22 14.15
N ILE A 90 -2.06 -16.40 12.84
CA ILE A 90 -2.67 -17.55 12.17
C ILE A 90 -1.59 -18.43 11.54
N VAL A 91 -1.97 -19.64 11.16
CA VAL A 91 -1.13 -20.54 10.38
C VAL A 91 -1.78 -20.67 9.01
N ASP A 92 -1.02 -20.44 7.95
CA ASP A 92 -1.53 -20.57 6.58
C ASP A 92 -1.66 -22.04 6.16
N SER A 93 -2.18 -22.27 4.94
CA SER A 93 -2.32 -23.62 4.39
C SER A 93 -1.00 -24.36 4.16
N LYS A 94 0.13 -23.64 4.19
CA LYS A 94 1.50 -24.18 4.07
C LYS A 94 2.12 -24.47 5.43
N GLY A 95 1.40 -24.24 6.53
CA GLY A 95 1.92 -24.42 7.89
C GLY A 95 2.77 -23.25 8.37
N GLU A 96 2.79 -22.14 7.64
CA GLU A 96 3.62 -20.99 7.97
C GLU A 96 2.89 -20.00 8.87
N ARG A 97 3.65 -19.36 9.76
CA ARG A 97 3.10 -18.39 10.69
C ARG A 97 2.85 -17.07 9.98
N CYS A 98 1.63 -16.58 10.08
CA CYS A 98 1.23 -15.27 9.59
C CYS A 98 0.61 -14.45 10.72
N PHE A 99 0.62 -13.14 10.57
CA PHE A 99 -0.15 -12.24 11.41
C PHE A 99 -1.18 -11.56 10.54
N ALA A 100 -2.45 -11.73 10.88
CA ALA A 100 -3.55 -11.17 10.12
C ALA A 100 -4.22 -10.08 10.95
N ARG A 101 -4.48 -8.95 10.30
CA ARG A 101 -5.42 -7.94 10.76
C ARG A 101 -6.51 -7.76 9.72
N VAL A 102 -7.74 -8.09 10.06
CA VAL A 102 -8.86 -8.12 9.12
C VAL A 102 -10.00 -7.26 9.63
N TRP A 103 -10.63 -6.53 8.72
CA TRP A 103 -11.82 -5.73 8.88
C TRP A 103 -12.95 -6.32 8.05
N HIS A 104 -14.09 -6.54 8.68
CA HIS A 104 -15.32 -6.91 8.00
C HIS A 104 -16.45 -6.04 8.54
N SER A 105 -17.19 -5.39 7.63
CA SER A 105 -18.26 -4.47 8.04
C SER A 105 -19.45 -5.22 8.59
N VAL A 106 -20.03 -4.68 9.66
CA VAL A 106 -21.19 -5.24 10.32
C VAL A 106 -22.26 -4.17 10.55
N THR A 107 -23.49 -4.62 10.74
CA THR A 107 -24.58 -3.79 11.22
C THR A 107 -24.74 -3.99 12.72
N HIS A 108 -25.04 -2.90 13.44
CA HIS A 108 -25.26 -2.96 14.88
C HIS A 108 -26.38 -1.98 15.23
N ALA A 109 -27.44 -2.47 15.90
CA ALA A 109 -28.62 -1.66 16.19
C ALA A 109 -28.30 -0.42 17.03
N ALA A 110 -27.41 -0.55 18.01
CA ALA A 110 -26.97 0.58 18.84
C ALA A 110 -25.95 1.51 18.15
N PHE A 111 -25.52 1.18 16.92
CA PHE A 111 -24.59 2.02 16.16
C PHE A 111 -25.09 2.20 14.71
N PRO A 112 -26.18 2.97 14.52
CA PRO A 112 -26.73 3.23 13.19
C PRO A 112 -25.76 4.05 12.32
N PRO A 113 -26.05 4.22 11.01
CA PRO A 113 -25.33 5.16 10.15
C PRO A 113 -25.24 6.55 10.79
N GLN A 114 -24.04 7.14 10.78
CA GLN A 114 -23.76 8.40 11.46
C GLN A 114 -24.11 9.60 10.58
N TYR A 115 -24.68 10.65 11.17
CA TYR A 115 -25.00 11.89 10.44
C TYR A 115 -23.73 12.51 9.84
N GLY A 116 -23.84 13.02 8.61
CA GLY A 116 -22.71 13.61 7.88
C GLY A 116 -21.85 12.58 7.12
N TYR A 117 -22.04 11.28 7.37
CA TYR A 117 -21.31 10.21 6.70
C TYR A 117 -22.22 9.39 5.78
N GLU A 118 -21.61 8.79 4.77
CA GLU A 118 -22.22 7.75 3.94
C GLU A 118 -21.65 6.39 4.35
N ARG A 119 -22.48 5.55 4.97
CA ARG A 119 -22.09 4.20 5.42
C ARG A 119 -21.73 3.32 4.24
N GLN A 120 -20.51 2.79 4.29
CA GLN A 120 -19.98 1.87 3.30
C GLN A 120 -19.65 0.51 3.91
N VAL A 121 -19.51 -0.49 3.03
CA VAL A 121 -19.22 -1.86 3.41
C VAL A 121 -17.83 -2.26 2.90
N LEU A 122 -16.95 -2.56 3.85
CA LEU A 122 -15.70 -3.29 3.66
C LEU A 122 -15.94 -4.78 3.91
N LEU A 123 -15.51 -5.61 2.97
CA LEU A 123 -15.55 -7.07 3.08
C LEU A 123 -14.11 -7.56 3.22
N HIS A 124 -13.85 -8.45 4.18
CA HIS A 124 -12.60 -9.23 4.33
C HIS A 124 -11.29 -8.43 4.07
N SER A 125 -11.28 -7.14 4.42
CA SER A 125 -10.21 -6.21 4.05
C SER A 125 -9.19 -6.18 5.16
N GLY A 126 -7.91 -6.01 4.89
CA GLY A 126 -6.94 -6.09 5.97
C GLY A 126 -5.51 -6.22 5.51
N ASP A 127 -4.65 -6.54 6.47
CA ASP A 127 -3.23 -6.81 6.28
C ASP A 127 -2.91 -8.23 6.70
N VAL A 128 -2.11 -8.91 5.89
CA VAL A 128 -1.50 -10.19 6.21
C VAL A 128 0.01 -10.03 6.15
N LEU A 129 0.66 -10.20 7.29
CA LEU A 129 2.10 -10.23 7.42
C LEU A 129 2.57 -11.68 7.43
N ARG A 130 3.60 -11.98 6.65
CA ARG A 130 4.24 -13.29 6.59
C ARG A 130 5.75 -13.14 6.74
N GLU A 131 6.35 -14.01 7.53
CA GLU A 131 7.81 -14.06 7.65
C GLU A 131 8.40 -14.73 6.40
N SER A 132 9.40 -14.11 5.75
CA SER A 132 10.11 -14.76 4.65
C SER A 132 11.04 -15.86 5.17
N LEU A 133 11.05 -17.01 4.48
CA LEU A 133 11.91 -18.17 4.78
C LEU A 133 13.41 -17.83 4.69
N VAL A 134 13.78 -16.81 3.91
CA VAL A 134 15.16 -16.36 3.73
C VAL A 134 15.39 -15.16 4.63
N GLY A 135 15.71 -15.45 5.90
CA GLY A 135 15.98 -14.52 6.99
C GLY A 135 16.04 -13.02 6.65
N ARG A 136 14.89 -12.35 6.74
CA ARG A 136 14.64 -11.05 7.42
C ARG A 136 13.54 -10.15 6.83
N PRO A 137 13.07 -10.24 5.56
CA PRO A 137 11.93 -9.41 5.19
C PRO A 137 10.60 -10.06 5.62
N VAL A 138 9.79 -9.31 6.36
CA VAL A 138 8.37 -9.61 6.56
C VAL A 138 7.62 -9.11 5.33
N VAL A 139 6.94 -10.00 4.62
CA VAL A 139 6.09 -9.63 3.50
C VAL A 139 4.72 -9.21 4.06
N CYS A 140 4.36 -7.95 3.88
CA CYS A 140 3.05 -7.41 4.16
C CYS A 140 2.21 -7.39 2.89
N ARG A 141 1.02 -7.99 2.95
CA ARG A 141 0.01 -7.93 1.89
C ARG A 141 -1.22 -7.22 2.42
N ARG A 142 -1.59 -6.09 1.83
CA ARG A 142 -2.88 -5.44 2.09
C ARG A 142 -3.91 -5.88 1.06
N LEU A 143 -5.08 -6.26 1.54
CA LEU A 143 -6.25 -6.58 0.72
C LEU A 143 -7.37 -5.60 1.05
N MET A 144 -8.00 -5.00 0.05
CA MET A 144 -9.12 -4.07 0.23
C MET A 144 -10.28 -4.47 -0.70
N PHE A 145 -11.33 -5.01 -0.11
CA PHE A 145 -12.58 -5.33 -0.79
C PHE A 145 -13.66 -4.38 -0.30
N LEU A 146 -14.16 -3.56 -1.22
CA LEU A 146 -15.29 -2.67 -0.99
C LEU A 146 -16.47 -3.20 -1.78
N ASP A 147 -17.64 -3.24 -1.13
CA ASP A 147 -18.89 -3.44 -1.83
C ASP A 147 -19.22 -2.17 -2.63
N VAL A 148 -19.20 -2.28 -3.95
CA VAL A 148 -19.51 -1.16 -4.85
C VAL A 148 -21.03 -0.88 -4.89
N HIS A 149 -21.87 -1.84 -4.50
CA HIS A 149 -23.32 -1.67 -4.45
C HIS A 149 -23.76 -0.89 -3.21
N SER A 150 -22.98 -0.88 -2.13
CA SER A 150 -23.26 -0.04 -0.96
C SER A 150 -23.05 1.46 -1.23
N ILE A 151 -22.48 1.81 -2.38
CA ILE A 151 -22.07 3.18 -2.72
C ILE A 151 -23.18 3.90 -3.47
N LYS A 152 -23.67 5.00 -2.90
CA LYS A 152 -24.66 5.89 -3.54
C LYS A 152 -23.92 6.97 -4.33
N SER A 153 -23.56 6.64 -5.56
CA SER A 153 -22.87 7.55 -6.48
C SER A 153 -23.76 7.94 -7.67
N ALA A 154 -23.76 9.23 -8.02
CA ALA A 154 -24.34 9.71 -9.28
C ALA A 154 -23.46 9.41 -10.51
N LEU A 155 -22.19 9.01 -10.30
CA LEU A 155 -21.30 8.57 -11.36
C LEU A 155 -21.58 7.14 -11.78
N PRO A 156 -21.35 6.78 -13.05
CA PRO A 156 -21.31 5.39 -13.49
C PRO A 156 -20.37 4.55 -12.60
N LYS A 157 -20.81 3.34 -12.25
CA LYS A 157 -20.09 2.46 -11.30
C LYS A 157 -18.64 2.21 -11.70
N PHE A 158 -18.34 2.06 -13.00
CA PHE A 158 -16.97 1.82 -13.49
C PHE A 158 -16.03 3.00 -13.20
N LEU A 159 -16.49 4.24 -13.41
CA LEU A 159 -15.69 5.43 -13.16
C LEU A 159 -15.44 5.61 -11.67
N PHE A 160 -16.48 5.36 -10.87
CA PHE A 160 -16.38 5.42 -9.43
C PHE A 160 -15.40 4.36 -8.88
N ALA A 161 -15.46 3.12 -9.41
CA ALA A 161 -14.52 2.07 -9.06
C ALA A 161 -13.06 2.48 -9.34
N HIS A 162 -12.81 3.14 -10.48
CA HIS A 162 -11.48 3.67 -10.81
C HIS A 162 -11.01 4.78 -9.86
N LEU A 163 -11.91 5.65 -9.39
CA LEU A 163 -11.56 6.68 -8.40
C LEU A 163 -11.24 6.07 -7.03
N VAL A 164 -12.03 5.08 -6.60
CA VAL A 164 -11.76 4.35 -5.35
C VAL A 164 -10.45 3.58 -5.42
N GLN A 165 -10.15 2.94 -6.56
CA GLN A 165 -8.85 2.30 -6.81
C GLN A 165 -7.69 3.24 -6.55
N ARG A 166 -7.74 4.42 -7.16
CA ARG A 166 -6.71 5.44 -7.00
C ARG A 166 -6.58 5.87 -5.54
N GLN A 167 -7.69 6.13 -4.86
CA GLN A 167 -7.67 6.47 -3.44
C GLN A 167 -7.06 5.36 -2.59
N VAL A 168 -7.48 4.09 -2.76
CA VAL A 168 -6.93 2.95 -2.01
C VAL A 168 -5.43 2.83 -2.24
N ARG A 169 -4.95 3.05 -3.46
CA ARG A 169 -3.52 3.05 -3.78
C ARG A 169 -2.78 4.18 -3.06
N ASP A 170 -3.32 5.39 -3.09
CA ASP A 170 -2.71 6.55 -2.45
C ASP A 170 -2.71 6.39 -0.90
N GLU A 171 -3.77 5.80 -0.33
CA GLU A 171 -3.85 5.44 1.08
C GLU A 171 -2.87 4.33 1.46
N TYR A 172 -2.67 3.34 0.59
CA TYR A 172 -1.68 2.28 0.81
C TYR A 172 -0.26 2.82 0.78
N ALA A 173 0.07 3.68 -0.19
CA ALA A 173 1.36 4.36 -0.23
C ALA A 173 1.61 5.16 1.06
N CYS A 174 0.62 5.96 1.50
CA CYS A 174 0.71 6.66 2.78
C CYS A 174 0.90 5.72 3.97
N HIS A 175 0.23 4.57 3.95
CA HIS A 175 0.35 3.58 5.00
C HIS A 175 1.75 2.99 5.09
N LEU A 176 2.32 2.58 3.95
CA LEU A 176 3.68 2.07 3.88
C LEU A 176 4.67 3.12 4.35
N ASP A 177 4.57 4.34 3.84
CA ASP A 177 5.45 5.44 4.26
C ASP A 177 5.32 5.64 5.78
N ARG A 178 4.11 5.71 6.33
CA ARG A 178 3.95 6.07 7.75
C ARG A 178 4.24 4.93 8.71
N LEU A 179 4.10 3.68 8.28
CA LEU A 179 4.35 2.51 9.10
C LEU A 179 5.80 2.02 8.97
N LEU A 180 6.46 2.24 7.83
CA LEU A 180 7.66 1.47 7.41
C LEU A 180 8.80 2.31 6.80
N TRP A 181 8.70 3.64 6.74
CA TRP A 181 9.69 4.48 6.03
C TRP A 181 11.15 4.27 6.44
N ASP A 182 11.41 3.99 7.71
CA ASP A 182 12.78 3.75 8.20
C ASP A 182 13.32 2.35 7.81
N TYR A 183 12.50 1.47 7.24
CA TYR A 183 12.79 0.02 7.12
C TYR A 183 12.42 -0.58 5.76
N MET A 184 12.14 0.24 4.74
CA MET A 184 11.94 -0.21 3.37
C MET A 184 13.28 -0.29 2.62
N SER A 185 13.59 -1.46 2.04
CA SER A 185 14.71 -1.58 1.10
C SER A 185 14.26 -1.23 -0.31
N PRO A 186 15.01 -0.38 -1.04
CA PRO A 186 14.74 -0.05 -2.43
C PRO A 186 14.78 -1.26 -3.40
N HIS A 187 15.33 -2.41 -2.97
CA HIS A 187 15.70 -3.50 -3.87
C HIS A 187 14.75 -4.71 -3.87
N ASP A 188 13.76 -4.78 -2.97
CA ASP A 188 12.93 -5.99 -2.78
C ASP A 188 11.49 -5.88 -3.32
N ALA A 189 11.16 -4.80 -4.04
CA ALA A 189 9.82 -4.61 -4.60
C ALA A 189 9.55 -5.45 -5.88
N ASP A 190 10.60 -6.02 -6.49
CA ASP A 190 10.53 -6.60 -7.83
C ASP A 190 10.44 -8.14 -7.87
N ASP A 191 10.60 -8.86 -6.75
CA ASP A 191 10.77 -10.34 -6.76
C ASP A 191 9.73 -11.13 -5.93
N VAL A 192 8.62 -10.50 -5.51
CA VAL A 192 7.50 -11.25 -4.93
C VAL A 192 6.61 -11.72 -6.07
N GLY A 193 6.97 -12.87 -6.65
CA GLY A 193 6.25 -13.50 -7.75
C GLY A 193 4.73 -13.56 -7.52
N ASP A 194 4.01 -13.51 -8.64
CA ASP A 194 2.55 -13.43 -8.86
C ASP A 194 1.73 -14.60 -8.26
N ALA A 195 2.01 -15.00 -7.01
CA ALA A 195 1.18 -15.92 -6.26
C ALA A 195 -0.08 -15.19 -5.78
N ILE A 196 -1.04 -15.10 -6.71
CA ILE A 196 -2.46 -14.84 -6.47
C ILE A 196 -2.93 -15.86 -5.42
N LEU A 197 -3.27 -15.39 -4.23
CA LEU A 197 -4.15 -16.15 -3.34
C LEU A 197 -5.53 -16.06 -3.98
N ALA A 198 -5.92 -17.11 -4.70
CA ALA A 198 -7.30 -17.29 -5.14
C ALA A 198 -8.18 -17.45 -3.89
N LEU A 199 -8.75 -16.34 -3.42
CA LEU A 199 -9.83 -16.33 -2.45
C LEU A 199 -11.11 -16.08 -3.23
N GLY A 200 -11.79 -17.16 -3.60
CA GLY A 200 -13.05 -17.15 -4.33
C GLY A 200 -13.15 -18.38 -5.23
N GLY A 201 -14.19 -19.19 -5.03
CA GLY A 201 -14.60 -20.21 -6.00
C GLY A 201 -15.28 -19.54 -7.19
N GLU A 202 -15.56 -20.31 -8.24
CA GLU A 202 -16.12 -19.84 -9.52
C GLU A 202 -17.53 -19.19 -9.41
N ASP A 203 -18.11 -19.09 -8.22
CA ASP A 203 -19.44 -18.52 -7.96
C ASP A 203 -19.43 -17.02 -7.56
N ASP A 204 -18.27 -16.38 -7.35
CA ASP A 204 -18.16 -14.97 -6.92
C ASP A 204 -18.08 -13.96 -8.09
N ALA A 205 -19.04 -14.04 -9.03
CA ALA A 205 -19.10 -13.12 -10.19
C ALA A 205 -19.28 -11.63 -9.82
N ASP A 206 -19.62 -11.33 -8.56
CA ASP A 206 -19.90 -9.98 -8.05
C ASP A 206 -18.71 -9.31 -7.33
N VAL A 207 -17.55 -9.97 -7.24
CA VAL A 207 -16.37 -9.45 -6.52
C VAL A 207 -15.20 -9.18 -7.46
N HIS A 208 -15.13 -7.98 -8.02
CA HIS A 208 -14.06 -7.60 -8.96
C HIS A 208 -12.68 -7.53 -8.31
N MET A 209 -11.78 -8.51 -8.56
CA MET A 209 -10.33 -8.48 -8.28
C MET A 209 -9.60 -7.36 -9.04
N LEU A 210 -8.76 -6.59 -8.37
CA LEU A 210 -7.96 -5.50 -8.91
C LEU A 210 -6.51 -5.73 -8.47
N GLU A 211 -5.71 -6.08 -9.46
CA GLU A 211 -4.27 -6.15 -9.30
C GLU A 211 -3.71 -4.75 -9.06
N CYS A 212 -3.07 -4.55 -7.91
CA CYS A 212 -2.24 -3.37 -7.68
C CYS A 212 -0.79 -3.84 -7.56
N THR A 213 -0.15 -3.95 -8.72
CA THR A 213 1.32 -3.94 -8.81
C THR A 213 1.77 -2.50 -8.54
N THR A 214 2.08 -2.19 -7.28
CA THR A 214 2.67 -0.90 -6.90
C THR A 214 4.10 -0.82 -7.42
N LYS A 215 4.29 -0.34 -8.65
CA LYS A 215 5.58 0.24 -9.07
C LYS A 215 5.74 1.57 -8.33
N TYR A 216 6.81 1.72 -7.55
CA TYR A 216 7.12 2.97 -6.85
C TYR A 216 7.19 4.13 -7.86
N VAL A 217 6.22 5.05 -7.81
CA VAL A 217 6.22 6.24 -8.66
C VAL A 217 6.74 7.41 -7.84
N ALA A 218 8.07 7.60 -7.82
CA ALA A 218 8.70 8.81 -7.27
C ALA A 218 7.91 10.08 -7.64
N THR A 219 7.59 10.89 -6.62
CA THR A 219 6.78 12.11 -6.70
C THR A 219 7.63 13.36 -6.90
N GLU A 220 8.95 13.24 -6.71
CA GLU A 220 9.93 14.33 -6.87
C GLU A 220 11.20 13.87 -7.59
N CYS A 221 11.94 14.83 -8.11
CA CYS A 221 13.17 14.59 -8.84
C CYS A 221 14.35 14.32 -7.88
N ASP A 222 14.98 13.16 -7.99
CA ASP A 222 16.10 12.70 -7.12
C ASP A 222 17.33 13.62 -7.11
N LEU A 223 17.46 14.51 -8.09
CA LEU A 223 18.59 15.46 -8.18
C LEU A 223 18.26 16.87 -7.69
N CYS A 224 16.99 17.30 -7.71
CA CYS A 224 16.65 18.67 -7.31
C CYS A 224 15.56 18.76 -6.24
N ALA A 225 15.05 17.61 -5.77
CA ALA A 225 13.98 17.48 -4.78
C ALA A 225 12.72 18.30 -5.12
N LYS A 226 12.49 18.58 -6.41
CA LYS A 226 11.30 19.31 -6.85
C LYS A 226 10.24 18.33 -7.36
N GLY A 227 9.01 18.49 -6.89
CA GLY A 227 7.87 17.67 -7.27
C GLY A 227 7.56 17.64 -8.77
N PHE A 228 7.11 16.47 -9.25
CA PHE A 228 6.59 16.26 -10.60
C PHE A 228 5.13 16.72 -10.70
N HIS A 229 4.77 17.28 -11.86
CA HIS A 229 3.43 17.78 -12.19
C HIS A 229 3.34 17.93 -13.71
N LEU A 230 2.20 18.38 -14.26
CA LEU A 230 1.96 18.43 -15.71
C LEU A 230 3.04 19.18 -16.52
N LEU A 231 3.69 20.21 -15.93
CA LEU A 231 4.77 20.97 -16.57
C LEU A 231 6.18 20.45 -16.25
N ARG A 232 6.30 19.57 -15.26
CA ARG A 232 7.56 18.89 -14.91
C ARG A 232 7.36 17.39 -15.04
N LEU A 233 7.52 16.93 -16.28
CA LEU A 233 7.47 15.51 -16.64
C LEU A 233 8.56 14.72 -15.89
N LYS A 234 8.18 13.49 -15.55
CA LYS A 234 9.01 12.48 -14.92
C LYS A 234 9.71 11.65 -16.00
N TYR A 235 10.99 11.39 -15.81
CA TYR A 235 11.81 10.51 -16.65
C TYR A 235 12.61 9.57 -15.75
N SER A 236 12.94 8.38 -16.23
CA SER A 236 13.86 7.46 -15.55
C SER A 236 15.27 7.60 -16.12
N CYS A 237 16.27 7.64 -15.23
CA CYS A 237 17.67 7.64 -15.61
C CYS A 237 18.09 6.26 -16.11
N LEU A 238 18.63 6.15 -17.32
CA LEU A 238 19.06 4.87 -17.90
C LEU A 238 20.23 4.19 -17.17
N ASP A 239 21.04 4.96 -16.46
CA ASP A 239 22.27 4.46 -15.83
C ASP A 239 22.07 4.11 -14.35
N CYS A 240 21.05 4.66 -13.69
CA CYS A 240 20.88 4.50 -12.24
C CYS A 240 19.41 4.41 -11.79
N ASP A 241 18.48 4.31 -12.73
CA ASP A 241 17.03 4.18 -12.56
C ASP A 241 16.33 5.26 -11.73
N LYS A 242 17.06 6.29 -11.30
CA LYS A 242 16.52 7.45 -10.58
C LYS A 242 15.51 8.22 -11.41
N SER A 243 14.49 8.71 -10.73
CA SER A 243 13.45 9.56 -11.29
C SER A 243 13.94 11.00 -11.37
N VAL A 244 14.12 11.50 -12.59
CA VAL A 244 14.72 12.81 -12.86
C VAL A 244 13.82 13.68 -13.71
N CYS A 245 13.87 14.99 -13.49
CA CYS A 245 13.17 15.94 -14.35
C CYS A 245 13.97 16.25 -15.61
N ARG A 246 13.32 16.84 -16.62
CA ARG A 246 13.97 17.30 -17.87
C ARG A 246 15.17 18.23 -17.65
N ARG A 247 15.18 19.01 -16.56
CA ARG A 247 16.28 19.93 -16.23
C ARG A 247 17.45 19.25 -15.53
N CYS A 248 17.28 18.04 -15.00
CA CYS A 248 18.33 17.31 -14.29
C CYS A 248 18.86 16.14 -15.14
N SER A 249 18.49 16.08 -16.41
CA SER A 249 18.81 14.99 -17.31
C SER A 249 19.04 15.47 -18.73
N ARG A 250 19.95 14.82 -19.44
CA ARG A 250 20.16 15.01 -20.89
C ARG A 250 19.38 13.98 -21.66
N GLY A 251 18.79 14.42 -22.79
CA GLY A 251 18.29 13.49 -23.80
C GLY A 251 19.46 12.81 -24.50
N PHE A 252 19.16 11.80 -25.32
CA PHE A 252 20.17 11.07 -26.08
C PHE A 252 21.06 11.99 -26.93
N MET A 253 22.37 11.77 -26.85
CA MET A 253 23.32 12.20 -27.89
C MET A 253 23.37 11.10 -28.97
N GLN A 254 23.44 11.51 -30.24
CA GLN A 254 23.21 10.71 -31.46
C GLN A 254 24.07 9.43 -31.65
N GLY A 255 24.95 9.06 -30.71
CA GLY A 255 25.92 7.96 -30.88
C GLY A 255 25.55 6.59 -30.30
N THR A 256 24.44 6.43 -29.57
CA THR A 256 24.09 5.17 -28.85
C THR A 256 22.86 4.43 -29.43
N LEU A 257 22.54 4.67 -30.69
CA LEU A 257 21.33 4.18 -31.36
C LEU A 257 21.57 2.89 -32.17
N ARG A 258 21.87 1.77 -31.50
CA ARG A 258 21.64 0.44 -32.09
C ARG A 258 20.56 -0.27 -31.28
N ASN A 259 19.46 -0.61 -31.95
CA ASN A 259 18.39 -1.51 -31.50
C ASN A 259 17.35 -1.00 -30.47
N ARG A 260 16.81 0.23 -30.58
CA ARG A 260 15.68 0.66 -29.72
C ARG A 260 14.56 1.38 -30.46
N THR A 261 13.32 1.25 -29.96
CA THR A 261 12.07 1.72 -30.58
C THR A 261 11.77 3.19 -30.24
N ILE A 262 10.84 3.82 -30.97
CA ILE A 262 10.40 5.21 -30.75
C ILE A 262 9.78 5.40 -29.34
N ALA A 263 9.23 4.33 -28.73
CA ALA A 263 8.72 4.36 -27.37
C ALA A 263 9.86 4.52 -26.34
N ASP A 264 10.99 3.83 -26.56
CA ASP A 264 12.18 3.90 -25.71
C ASP A 264 12.81 5.30 -25.70
N MET A 265 12.71 6.01 -26.83
CA MET A 265 13.22 7.37 -27.02
C MET A 265 12.42 8.43 -26.25
N LYS A 266 11.14 8.18 -25.94
CA LYS A 266 10.24 9.17 -25.32
C LYS A 266 10.29 9.19 -23.78
N ALA A 267 10.73 8.11 -23.13
CA ALA A 267 10.65 7.95 -21.68
C ALA A 267 12.01 7.91 -20.94
N SER A 268 13.11 7.72 -21.66
CA SER A 268 14.41 7.39 -21.06
C SER A 268 15.44 8.49 -21.25
N ARG A 269 16.12 8.91 -20.18
CA ARG A 269 17.14 9.99 -20.18
C ARG A 269 18.35 9.58 -19.35
N VAL A 270 19.46 10.30 -19.43
CA VAL A 270 20.59 10.11 -18.50
C VAL A 270 20.68 11.32 -17.58
N CYS A 271 20.78 11.08 -16.27
CA CYS A 271 20.87 12.15 -15.29
C CYS A 271 22.24 12.84 -15.34
N PHE A 272 22.29 14.12 -14.95
CA PHE A 272 23.55 14.87 -15.02
C PHE A 272 24.66 14.30 -14.15
N ARG A 273 24.31 13.69 -13.02
CA ARG A 273 25.28 13.03 -12.15
C ARG A 273 26.02 11.90 -12.89
N CYS A 274 25.27 10.98 -13.50
CA CYS A 274 25.85 9.91 -14.32
C CYS A 274 26.63 10.46 -15.53
N CYS A 275 26.20 11.57 -16.13
CA CYS A 275 26.97 12.22 -17.19
C CYS A 275 28.32 12.79 -16.72
N ILE A 276 28.39 13.35 -15.51
CA ILE A 276 29.62 13.91 -14.94
C ILE A 276 30.57 12.77 -14.54
N GLU A 277 30.05 11.73 -13.90
CA GLU A 277 30.82 10.57 -13.45
C GLU A 277 31.47 9.84 -14.63
N LYS A 278 30.74 9.63 -15.76
CA LYS A 278 31.31 9.03 -16.98
C LYS A 278 32.46 9.86 -17.56
N ARG A 279 32.30 11.19 -17.65
CA ARG A 279 33.36 12.09 -18.16
C ARG A 279 34.60 12.11 -17.27
N ALA A 280 34.41 12.05 -15.95
CA ALA A 280 35.51 11.97 -15.00
C ALA A 280 36.28 10.64 -15.14
N GLY A 281 35.57 9.54 -15.40
CA GLY A 281 36.17 8.23 -15.69
C GLY A 281 36.96 8.19 -17.00
N ASP A 282 36.41 8.78 -18.07
CA ASP A 282 37.09 8.82 -19.38
C ASP A 282 38.39 9.64 -19.34
N HIS A 283 38.43 10.73 -18.57
CA HIS A 283 39.65 11.53 -18.38
C HIS A 283 40.71 10.85 -17.51
N ALA A 284 40.30 10.08 -16.50
CA ALA A 284 41.24 9.30 -15.67
C ALA A 284 41.81 8.07 -16.40
N GLY A 285 41.07 7.52 -17.38
CA GLY A 285 41.55 6.46 -18.27
C GLY A 285 42.55 6.98 -19.31
N ALA A 286 42.31 8.18 -19.86
CA ALA A 286 43.22 8.81 -20.82
C ALA A 286 44.57 9.24 -20.21
N SER A 287 44.61 9.62 -18.92
CA SER A 287 45.85 9.99 -18.22
C SER A 287 46.69 8.80 -17.75
N ARG A 288 46.19 7.56 -17.86
CA ARG A 288 46.92 6.32 -17.55
C ARG A 288 47.48 5.61 -18.78
N ALA A 289 47.18 6.12 -19.97
CA ALA A 289 47.62 5.58 -21.25
C ALA A 289 48.61 6.50 -21.99
N ALA A 290 49.19 7.48 -21.29
CA ALA A 290 50.25 8.37 -21.79
C ALA A 290 51.52 8.20 -20.95
#